data_AF-A0A4R7BAH0-F1
#
_entry.id   AF-A0A4R7BAH0-F1
#
_cell.length_a   1.000
_cell.length_b   1.000
_cell.length_c   1.000
_cell.angle_alpha   90.00
_cell.angle_beta   90.00
_cell.angle_gamma   90.00
#
_symmetry.space_group_name_H-M   'P 1'
#
loop_
_entity.id
_entity.type
_entity.pdbx_description
1 polymer ?
#
loop_
_entity_poly.entity_id
_entity_poly.type
_entity_poly.pdbx_seq_one_letter_code
_entity_poly.pdbx_strand_id
1 'polypeptide(L)'
;MSLINKIETGYLQLLRILVLVLATLAILGAVWAGMNAAINYNAKPEKVDDKITLNGAAFTLDAAQAEQPRTADSSAKTDERVLRDNFASVVNKYAKQLSPEHVAPAGGYDKFLDKSLNDPEQGPEYVKSLTVYIDQAFSRKDIAAKAHGADFISVADKIGSAHLDAWQAEKARIAEAHKAAAEAAVQKQAGAMQSLYALSGLFATFVTLILLVVLIRIERNLRGVAKPSAEAGV
;
A
#
# COMPACT_ATOMS: atom_id res chain seq x y z
N MET A 1 -33.45 -18.67 -59.82
CA MET A 1 -32.35 -17.91 -59.15
C MET A 1 -31.05 -18.67 -59.36
N SER A 2 -30.04 -18.08 -59.99
CA SER A 2 -28.76 -18.76 -60.24
C SER A 2 -28.05 -19.08 -58.90
N LEU A 3 -27.21 -20.13 -58.90
CA LEU A 3 -26.39 -20.52 -57.75
C LEU A 3 -25.57 -19.34 -57.18
N ILE A 4 -25.16 -18.42 -58.05
CA ILE A 4 -24.39 -17.22 -57.72
C ILE A 4 -25.20 -16.27 -56.81
N ASN A 5 -26.48 -16.01 -57.14
CA ASN A 5 -27.33 -15.18 -56.29
C ASN A 5 -27.60 -15.82 -54.91
N LYS A 6 -27.66 -17.16 -54.83
CA LYS A 6 -27.79 -17.87 -53.55
C LYS A 6 -26.52 -17.75 -52.70
N ILE A 7 -25.35 -17.88 -53.32
CA ILE A 7 -24.04 -17.74 -52.63
C ILE A 7 -23.83 -16.30 -52.16
N GLU A 8 -24.13 -15.30 -52.99
CA GLU A 8 -24.01 -13.87 -52.64
C GLU A 8 -24.95 -13.50 -51.48
N THR A 9 -26.20 -13.95 -51.53
CA THR A 9 -27.17 -13.69 -50.44
C THR A 9 -26.76 -14.39 -49.14
N GLY A 10 -26.25 -15.62 -49.23
CA GLY A 10 -25.71 -16.37 -48.07
C GLY A 10 -24.49 -15.70 -47.46
N TYR A 11 -23.55 -15.23 -48.29
CA TYR A 11 -22.37 -14.50 -47.86
C TYR A 11 -22.72 -13.19 -47.14
N LEU A 12 -23.65 -12.41 -47.70
CA LEU A 12 -24.13 -11.16 -47.08
C LEU A 12 -24.82 -11.42 -45.74
N GLN A 13 -25.55 -12.53 -45.60
CA GLN A 13 -26.17 -12.91 -44.34
C GLN A 13 -25.13 -13.34 -43.29
N LEU A 14 -24.12 -14.12 -43.69
CA LEU A 14 -23.02 -14.53 -42.83
C LEU A 14 -22.22 -13.31 -42.34
N LEU A 15 -21.88 -12.38 -43.24
CA LEU A 15 -21.15 -11.15 -42.92
C LEU A 15 -21.90 -10.31 -41.89
N ARG A 16 -23.23 -10.23 -41.98
CA ARG A 16 -24.05 -9.53 -41.00
C ARG A 16 -24.01 -10.17 -39.61
N ILE A 17 -24.12 -11.51 -39.55
CA ILE A 17 -24.02 -12.24 -38.28
C ILE A 17 -22.65 -12.01 -37.66
N LEU A 18 -21.58 -12.10 -38.46
CA LEU A 18 -20.21 -11.86 -38.01
C LEU A 18 -20.06 -10.44 -37.44
N VAL A 19 -20.54 -9.41 -38.15
CA VAL A 19 -20.49 -8.01 -37.69
C VAL A 19 -21.28 -7.83 -36.39
N LEU A 20 -22.45 -8.45 -36.26
CA LEU A 20 -23.24 -8.42 -35.03
C LEU A 20 -22.49 -9.07 -33.86
N VAL A 21 -21.89 -10.23 -34.06
CA VAL A 21 -21.09 -10.91 -33.03
C VAL A 21 -19.91 -10.04 -32.60
N LEU A 22 -19.18 -9.46 -33.56
CA LEU A 22 -18.06 -8.55 -33.25
C LEU A 22 -18.54 -7.30 -32.48
N ALA A 23 -19.68 -6.73 -32.85
CA ALA A 23 -20.27 -5.61 -32.13
C ALA A 23 -20.65 -5.99 -30.69
N THR A 24 -21.23 -7.19 -30.48
CA THR A 24 -21.54 -7.70 -29.14
C THR A 24 -20.27 -7.90 -28.31
N LEU A 25 -19.20 -8.45 -28.89
CA LEU A 25 -17.93 -8.59 -28.17
C LEU A 25 -17.31 -7.23 -27.83
N ALA A 26 -17.38 -6.26 -28.75
CA ALA A 26 -16.87 -4.92 -28.54
C ALA A 26 -17.59 -4.21 -27.37
N ILE A 27 -18.92 -4.29 -27.30
CA ILE A 27 -19.67 -3.66 -26.21
C ILE A 27 -19.43 -4.36 -24.86
N LEU A 28 -19.32 -5.70 -24.84
CA LEU A 28 -18.97 -6.43 -23.61
C LEU A 28 -17.58 -6.04 -23.09
N GLY A 29 -16.60 -5.94 -23.99
CA GLY A 29 -15.26 -5.47 -23.64
C GLY A 29 -15.27 -4.01 -23.14
N ALA A 30 -16.06 -3.14 -23.78
CA ALA A 30 -16.23 -1.75 -23.36
C ALA A 30 -16.80 -1.66 -21.94
N VAL A 31 -17.86 -2.42 -21.64
CA VAL A 31 -18.46 -2.48 -20.29
C VAL A 31 -17.44 -2.96 -19.25
N TRP A 32 -16.70 -4.04 -19.55
CA TRP A 32 -15.69 -4.56 -18.64
C TRP A 32 -14.57 -3.55 -18.37
N ALA A 33 -14.04 -2.90 -19.42
CA ALA A 33 -13.04 -1.85 -19.30
C ALA A 33 -13.58 -0.63 -18.52
N GLY A 34 -14.83 -0.25 -18.76
CA GLY A 34 -15.50 0.83 -18.04
C GLY A 34 -15.67 0.54 -16.55
N MET A 35 -16.05 -0.69 -16.19
CA MET A 35 -16.12 -1.12 -14.77
C MET A 35 -14.74 -1.06 -14.10
N ASN A 36 -13.70 -1.58 -14.76
CA ASN A 36 -12.36 -1.58 -14.21
C ASN A 36 -11.81 -0.16 -14.02
N ALA A 37 -12.09 0.74 -14.97
CA ALA A 37 -11.78 2.16 -14.85
C ALA A 37 -12.52 2.80 -13.68
N ALA A 38 -13.84 2.59 -13.56
CA ALA A 38 -14.66 3.21 -12.52
C ALA A 38 -14.20 2.82 -11.10
N ILE A 39 -13.81 1.56 -10.90
CA ILE A 39 -13.34 1.06 -9.59
C ILE A 39 -11.97 1.63 -9.24
N ASN A 40 -11.05 1.71 -10.21
CA ASN A 40 -9.63 1.97 -9.94
C ASN A 40 -9.16 3.39 -10.25
N TYR A 41 -9.97 4.23 -10.91
CA TYR A 41 -9.59 5.60 -11.30
C TYR A 41 -9.21 6.48 -10.11
N ASN A 42 -9.84 6.27 -8.96
CA ASN A 42 -9.54 6.99 -7.72
C ASN A 42 -8.96 6.08 -6.64
N ALA A 43 -8.21 5.05 -7.04
CA ALA A 43 -7.53 4.17 -6.11
C ALA A 43 -6.61 4.99 -5.19
N LYS A 44 -6.82 4.85 -3.88
CA LYS A 44 -5.99 5.48 -2.85
C LYS A 44 -4.96 4.49 -2.34
N PRO A 45 -3.81 4.97 -1.83
CA PRO A 45 -2.88 4.13 -1.09
C PRO A 45 -3.61 3.42 0.05
N GLU A 46 -3.27 2.16 0.26
CA GLU A 46 -3.74 1.41 1.41
C GLU A 46 -3.20 2.05 2.70
N LYS A 47 -4.01 2.02 3.75
CA LYS A 47 -3.60 2.59 5.04
C LYS A 47 -2.58 1.66 5.70
N VAL A 48 -1.34 2.13 5.82
CA VAL A 48 -0.30 1.48 6.60
C VAL A 48 -0.45 1.92 8.07
N ASP A 49 -0.27 0.99 9.00
CA ASP A 49 -0.23 1.31 10.43
C ASP A 49 1.14 1.91 10.78
N ASP A 50 1.12 3.13 11.29
CA ASP A 50 2.32 3.88 11.69
C ASP A 50 2.80 3.52 13.11
N LYS A 51 2.06 2.65 13.81
CA LYS A 51 2.35 2.32 15.20
C LYS A 51 3.52 1.34 15.31
N ILE A 52 4.63 1.82 15.85
CA ILE A 52 5.79 1.00 16.20
C ILE A 52 5.56 0.29 17.54
N THR A 53 5.51 -1.04 17.53
CA THR A 53 5.39 -1.87 18.74
C THR A 53 6.59 -2.81 18.82
N LEU A 54 7.49 -2.58 19.77
CA LEU A 54 8.70 -3.39 19.96
C LEU A 54 8.55 -4.28 21.19
N ASN A 55 8.99 -5.53 21.09
CA ASN A 55 8.90 -6.51 22.17
C ASN A 55 10.25 -6.67 22.88
N GLY A 56 10.39 -6.04 24.05
CA GLY A 56 11.58 -6.17 24.91
C GLY A 56 11.72 -7.55 25.54
N ALA A 57 10.64 -8.33 25.62
CA ALA A 57 10.72 -9.70 26.13
C ALA A 57 11.48 -10.65 25.18
N ALA A 58 11.65 -10.28 23.90
CA ALA A 58 12.42 -11.05 22.93
C ALA A 58 13.93 -10.70 22.89
N PHE A 59 14.37 -9.73 23.70
CA PHE A 59 15.76 -9.26 23.72
C PHE A 59 16.78 -10.37 24.05
N THR A 60 17.97 -10.32 23.44
CA THR A 60 19.09 -11.22 23.73
C THR A 60 20.41 -10.44 23.81
N LEU A 61 21.31 -10.78 24.74
CA LEU A 61 22.56 -10.03 24.95
C LEU A 61 23.63 -10.26 23.86
N ASP A 62 23.48 -11.30 23.04
CA ASP A 62 24.52 -11.78 22.11
C ASP A 62 24.22 -11.42 20.64
N ALA A 63 23.20 -10.60 20.38
CA ALA A 63 22.87 -10.15 19.02
C ALA A 63 23.88 -9.09 18.54
N ALA A 64 24.51 -9.34 17.39
CA ALA A 64 25.43 -8.41 16.76
C ALA A 64 24.69 -7.17 16.24
N GLN A 65 25.22 -5.98 16.55
CA GLN A 65 24.70 -4.68 16.11
C GLN A 65 25.05 -4.44 14.63
N ALA A 66 24.10 -3.89 13.86
CA ALA A 66 24.30 -3.50 12.46
C ALA A 66 24.30 -1.96 12.32
N GLU A 67 25.22 -1.41 11.52
CA GLU A 67 25.34 0.03 11.29
C GLU A 67 24.18 0.62 10.46
N GLN A 68 23.77 1.84 10.82
CA GLN A 68 22.48 2.43 10.47
C GLN A 68 22.53 3.54 9.38
N PRO A 69 21.59 3.54 8.42
CA PRO A 69 21.17 4.73 7.67
C PRO A 69 20.01 5.48 8.38
N ARG A 70 19.95 6.81 8.23
CA ARG A 70 18.93 7.71 8.85
C ARG A 70 17.89 8.17 7.81
N THR A 71 16.60 8.12 8.15
CA THR A 71 15.51 8.78 7.39
C THR A 71 14.30 9.11 8.26
N ALA A 72 13.82 10.37 8.11
CA ALA A 72 12.90 11.06 9.01
C ALA A 72 11.42 10.85 8.72
N ASP A 73 10.61 10.73 9.78
CA ASP A 73 9.61 11.73 10.22
C ASP A 73 8.77 11.22 11.43
N SER A 74 8.05 12.17 12.07
CA SER A 74 6.86 12.04 12.94
C SER A 74 7.00 12.48 14.40
N SER A 75 6.31 13.57 14.73
CA SER A 75 6.13 14.11 16.09
C SER A 75 4.66 14.03 16.51
N ALA A 76 4.38 13.36 17.64
CA ALA A 76 3.12 13.47 18.37
C ALA A 76 3.40 14.10 19.75
N LYS A 77 2.64 15.12 20.13
CA LYS A 77 2.78 15.82 21.42
C LYS A 77 2.19 14.98 22.55
N THR A 78 3.04 14.21 23.23
CA THR A 78 2.76 13.64 24.56
C THR A 78 3.29 14.60 25.63
N ASP A 79 2.70 14.61 26.83
CA ASP A 79 3.21 15.38 27.98
C ASP A 79 4.62 14.89 28.34
N GLU A 80 5.64 15.67 27.94
CA GLU A 80 7.05 15.33 28.08
C GLU A 80 7.45 15.06 29.53
N ARG A 81 6.80 15.74 30.50
CA ARG A 81 7.09 15.55 31.92
C ARG A 81 6.75 14.12 32.35
N VAL A 82 5.58 13.63 31.95
CA VAL A 82 5.12 12.27 32.26
C VAL A 82 6.05 11.23 31.65
N LEU A 83 6.54 11.45 30.43
CA LEU A 83 7.50 10.54 29.79
C LEU A 83 8.83 10.49 30.52
N ARG A 84 9.35 11.65 30.94
CA ARG A 84 10.60 11.72 31.73
C ARG A 84 10.47 11.01 33.06
N ASP A 85 9.37 11.28 33.78
CA ASP A 85 9.10 10.67 35.08
C ASP A 85 8.95 9.14 34.96
N ASN A 86 8.25 8.65 33.94
CA ASN A 86 8.08 7.22 33.69
C ASN A 86 9.40 6.53 33.33
N PHE A 87 10.18 7.12 32.42
CA PHE A 87 11.49 6.58 32.04
C PHE A 87 12.41 6.50 33.26
N ALA A 88 12.54 7.61 34.01
CA ALA A 88 13.36 7.66 35.21
C ALA A 88 12.89 6.67 36.26
N SER A 89 11.57 6.52 36.47
CA SER A 89 10.98 5.56 37.40
C SER A 89 11.37 4.11 37.06
N VAL A 90 11.23 3.71 35.80
CA VAL A 90 11.60 2.36 35.33
C VAL A 90 13.09 2.09 35.49
N VAL A 91 13.94 2.99 35.01
CA VAL A 91 15.40 2.77 35.11
C VAL A 91 15.84 2.75 36.57
N ASN A 92 15.34 3.66 37.42
CA ASN A 92 15.69 3.71 38.84
C ASN A 92 15.17 2.50 39.62
N LYS A 93 14.00 1.94 39.25
CA LYS A 93 13.49 0.69 39.84
C LYS A 93 14.51 -0.43 39.67
N TYR A 94 15.01 -0.65 38.45
CA TYR A 94 15.97 -1.72 38.19
C TYR A 94 17.39 -1.40 38.66
N ALA A 95 17.81 -0.13 38.59
CA ALA A 95 19.10 0.28 39.14
C ALA A 95 19.16 -0.02 40.64
N LYS A 96 18.15 0.37 41.43
CA LYS A 96 18.10 0.07 42.87
C LYS A 96 18.04 -1.43 43.18
N GLN A 97 17.34 -2.20 42.34
CA GLN A 97 17.16 -3.64 42.56
C GLN A 97 18.42 -4.44 42.19
N LEU A 98 19.07 -4.09 41.09
CA LEU A 98 20.13 -4.89 40.48
C LEU A 98 21.52 -4.35 40.80
N SER A 99 21.66 -3.04 40.98
CA SER A 99 22.91 -2.37 41.34
C SER A 99 22.69 -1.27 42.39
N PRO A 100 22.51 -1.63 43.68
CA PRO A 100 22.28 -0.65 44.76
C PRO A 100 23.38 0.42 44.88
N GLU A 101 24.60 0.08 44.46
CA GLU A 101 25.76 0.97 44.39
C GLU A 101 25.64 2.04 43.28
N HIS A 102 24.70 1.86 42.34
CA HIS A 102 24.54 2.74 41.20
C HIS A 102 23.97 4.09 41.63
N VAL A 103 24.78 5.12 41.43
CA VAL A 103 24.35 6.51 41.57
C VAL A 103 23.95 7.02 40.20
N ALA A 104 22.70 7.45 40.06
CA ALA A 104 22.23 8.09 38.85
C ALA A 104 23.12 9.31 38.52
N PRO A 105 23.39 9.59 37.22
CA PRO A 105 24.24 10.70 36.83
C PRO A 105 23.73 12.04 37.38
N ALA A 106 24.64 13.00 37.59
CA ALA A 106 24.27 14.37 37.96
C ALA A 106 23.39 14.99 36.84
N GLY A 107 22.15 15.35 37.17
CA GLY A 107 21.12 15.74 36.19
C GLY A 107 20.29 14.57 35.64
N GLY A 108 20.41 13.37 36.23
CA GLY A 108 19.62 12.21 35.87
C GLY A 108 19.76 11.80 34.40
N TYR A 109 18.64 11.44 33.79
CA TYR A 109 18.56 11.05 32.39
C TYR A 109 18.21 12.21 31.45
N ASP A 110 18.16 13.45 31.96
CA ASP A 110 17.60 14.60 31.24
C ASP A 110 18.36 14.89 29.93
N LYS A 111 19.69 14.80 29.93
CA LYS A 111 20.47 15.01 28.70
C LYS A 111 20.14 14.00 27.59
N PHE A 112 19.90 12.75 27.97
CA PHE A 112 19.50 11.71 27.02
C PHE A 112 18.08 11.96 26.53
N LEU A 113 17.15 12.24 27.45
CA LEU A 113 15.75 12.47 27.14
C LEU A 113 15.55 13.75 26.31
N ASP A 114 16.30 14.82 26.58
CA ASP A 114 16.31 16.03 25.77
C ASP A 114 16.73 15.73 24.35
N LYS A 115 17.80 14.95 24.17
CA LYS A 115 18.26 14.55 22.84
C LYS A 115 17.19 13.73 22.14
N SER A 116 16.64 12.70 22.78
CA SER A 116 15.66 11.80 22.18
C SER A 116 14.31 12.45 21.89
N LEU A 117 13.80 13.31 22.78
CA LEU A 117 12.52 13.99 22.60
C LEU A 117 12.58 15.05 21.50
N ASN A 118 13.73 15.71 21.34
CA ASN A 118 13.93 16.73 20.30
C ASN A 118 14.47 16.15 18.98
N ASP A 119 14.83 14.86 18.94
CA ASP A 119 15.25 14.20 17.71
C ASP A 119 14.02 13.86 16.85
N PRO A 120 13.91 14.39 15.61
CA PRO A 120 12.81 14.09 14.70
C PRO A 120 12.63 12.60 14.38
N GLU A 121 13.68 11.79 14.57
CA GLU A 121 13.65 10.35 14.31
C GLU A 121 13.05 9.54 15.46
N GLN A 122 13.10 10.09 16.67
CA GLN A 122 12.77 9.40 17.91
C GLN A 122 11.50 10.00 18.51
N GLY A 123 11.61 11.23 19.01
CA GLY A 123 10.53 11.94 19.65
C GLY A 123 9.89 11.22 20.85
N PRO A 124 8.69 11.66 21.24
CA PRO A 124 7.97 11.12 22.41
C PRO A 124 7.62 9.63 22.33
N GLU A 125 7.25 9.11 21.16
CA GLU A 125 6.88 7.69 21.01
C GLU A 125 8.10 6.77 21.11
N TYR A 126 9.30 7.21 20.69
CA TYR A 126 10.53 6.46 20.93
C TYR A 126 10.81 6.32 22.42
N VAL A 127 10.75 7.42 23.18
CA VAL A 127 11.03 7.39 24.64
C VAL A 127 10.03 6.49 25.36
N LYS A 128 8.75 6.56 24.99
CA LYS A 128 7.70 5.68 25.50
C LYS A 128 7.97 4.21 25.17
N SER A 129 8.31 3.92 23.92
CA SER A 129 8.65 2.57 23.47
C SER A 129 9.87 2.02 24.20
N LEU A 130 10.93 2.82 24.32
CA LEU A 130 12.15 2.47 25.04
C LEU A 130 11.89 2.18 26.51
N THR A 131 11.05 2.99 27.16
CA THR A 131 10.65 2.78 28.57
C THR A 131 10.01 1.41 28.76
N VAL A 132 9.07 1.03 27.89
CA VAL A 132 8.40 -0.28 27.93
C VAL A 132 9.40 -1.40 27.60
N TYR A 133 10.27 -1.18 26.62
CA TYR A 133 11.27 -2.17 26.19
C TYR A 133 12.27 -2.48 27.32
N ILE A 134 12.75 -1.45 28.02
CA ILE A 134 13.63 -1.58 29.20
C ILE A 134 12.91 -2.35 30.32
N ASP A 135 11.66 -1.99 30.65
CA ASP A 135 10.91 -2.68 31.70
C ASP A 135 10.72 -4.17 31.38
N GLN A 136 10.36 -4.48 30.12
CA GLN A 136 10.21 -5.86 29.66
C GLN A 136 11.54 -6.63 29.69
N ALA A 137 12.64 -6.03 29.20
CA ALA A 137 13.94 -6.68 29.15
C ALA A 137 14.47 -6.98 30.56
N PHE A 138 14.44 -6.01 31.49
CA PHE A 138 14.92 -6.23 32.86
C PHE A 138 13.97 -7.04 33.74
N SER A 139 12.68 -7.13 33.40
CA SER A 139 11.75 -8.04 34.10
C SER A 139 12.13 -9.52 33.94
N ARG A 140 12.94 -9.85 32.92
CA ARG A 140 13.41 -11.21 32.69
C ARG A 140 14.54 -11.59 33.63
N LYS A 141 14.39 -12.75 34.27
CA LYS A 141 15.34 -13.27 35.28
C LYS A 141 16.74 -13.48 34.71
N ASP A 142 16.86 -13.96 33.47
CA ASP A 142 18.15 -14.23 32.84
C ASP A 142 18.93 -12.95 32.48
N ILE A 143 18.21 -11.88 32.12
CA ILE A 143 18.79 -10.55 31.87
C ILE A 143 19.15 -9.88 33.20
N ALA A 144 18.23 -9.89 34.17
CA ALA A 144 18.44 -9.34 35.50
C ALA A 144 19.65 -9.98 36.20
N ALA A 145 19.82 -11.31 36.09
CA ALA A 145 20.97 -12.02 36.64
C ALA A 145 22.32 -11.53 36.09
N LYS A 146 22.36 -11.10 34.82
CA LYS A 146 23.56 -10.57 34.15
C LYS A 146 23.78 -9.07 34.37
N ALA A 147 22.78 -8.36 34.87
CA ALA A 147 22.82 -6.91 35.07
C ALA A 147 23.10 -6.52 36.54
N HIS A 148 23.64 -7.43 37.34
CA HIS A 148 23.91 -7.17 38.76
C HIS A 148 25.19 -6.35 38.98
N GLY A 149 25.12 -5.41 39.92
CA GLY A 149 26.26 -4.58 40.33
C GLY A 149 26.84 -3.77 39.16
N ALA A 150 28.16 -3.83 38.98
CA ALA A 150 28.88 -3.02 38.00
C ALA A 150 28.43 -3.25 36.54
N ASP A 151 27.84 -4.41 36.23
CA ASP A 151 27.41 -4.76 34.88
C ASP A 151 26.07 -4.12 34.46
N PHE A 152 25.32 -3.54 35.41
CA PHE A 152 24.01 -2.94 35.15
C PHE A 152 24.03 -1.96 33.97
N ILE A 153 25.03 -1.07 33.94
CA ILE A 153 25.14 -0.04 32.90
C ILE A 153 25.50 -0.64 31.55
N SER A 154 26.36 -1.65 31.51
CA SER A 154 26.68 -2.33 30.25
C SER A 154 25.46 -3.06 29.67
N VAL A 155 24.66 -3.70 30.52
CA VAL A 155 23.43 -4.37 30.07
C VAL A 155 22.37 -3.36 29.64
N ALA A 156 22.21 -2.25 30.37
CA ALA A 156 21.29 -1.17 30.00
C ALA A 156 21.65 -0.55 28.64
N ASP A 157 22.95 -0.32 28.38
CA ASP A 157 23.44 0.22 27.10
C ASP A 157 23.16 -0.74 25.93
N LYS A 158 23.36 -2.05 26.14
CA LYS A 158 23.00 -3.08 25.15
C LYS A 158 21.49 -3.13 24.87
N ILE A 159 20.65 -3.03 25.89
CA ILE A 159 19.19 -2.97 25.73
C ILE A 159 18.79 -1.72 24.95
N GLY A 160 19.38 -0.56 25.28
CA GLY A 160 19.11 0.70 24.59
C GLY A 160 19.51 0.66 23.12
N SER A 161 20.68 0.10 22.82
CA SER A 161 21.16 -0.05 21.45
C SER A 161 20.30 -1.02 20.63
N ALA A 162 19.93 -2.17 21.21
CA ALA A 162 19.05 -3.13 20.55
C ALA A 162 17.64 -2.55 20.29
N HIS A 163 17.14 -1.73 21.22
CA HIS A 163 15.90 -0.98 20.99
C HIS A 163 16.04 0.00 19.84
N LEU A 164 17.12 0.78 19.79
CA LEU A 164 17.36 1.73 18.71
C LEU A 164 17.45 1.04 17.34
N ASP A 165 18.14 -0.10 17.26
CA ASP A 165 18.24 -0.89 16.02
C ASP A 165 16.86 -1.40 15.58
N ALA A 166 16.10 -1.98 16.51
CA ALA A 166 14.75 -2.47 16.22
C ALA A 166 13.78 -1.34 15.84
N TRP A 167 13.92 -0.16 16.46
CA TRP A 167 13.15 1.03 16.13
C TRP A 167 13.42 1.50 14.71
N GLN A 168 14.68 1.63 14.32
CA GLN A 168 15.06 2.06 12.97
C GLN A 168 14.63 1.04 11.91
N ALA A 169 14.81 -0.26 12.18
CA ALA A 169 14.35 -1.32 11.29
C ALA A 169 12.83 -1.25 11.05
N GLU A 170 12.05 -1.02 12.11
CA GLU A 170 10.60 -0.93 11.99
C GLU A 170 10.16 0.36 11.28
N LYS A 171 10.82 1.50 11.53
CA LYS A 171 10.60 2.73 10.75
C LYS A 171 10.86 2.52 9.27
N ALA A 172 11.98 1.89 8.92
CA ALA A 172 12.32 1.59 7.53
C ALA A 172 11.28 0.66 6.90
N ARG A 173 10.81 -0.36 7.63
CA ARG A 173 9.75 -1.26 7.18
C ARG A 173 8.43 -0.53 6.91
N ILE A 174 8.04 0.39 7.80
CA ILE A 174 6.82 1.20 7.65
C ILE A 174 6.96 2.15 6.45
N ALA A 175 8.10 2.82 6.30
CA ALA A 175 8.37 3.70 5.17
C ALA A 175 8.30 2.95 3.83
N GLU A 176 8.88 1.75 3.75
CA GLU A 176 8.80 0.92 2.55
C GLU A 176 7.36 0.43 2.29
N ALA A 177 6.61 0.09 3.34
CA ALA A 177 5.20 -0.27 3.20
C ALA A 177 4.35 0.89 2.66
N HIS A 178 4.60 2.14 3.10
CA HIS A 178 3.93 3.33 2.55
C HIS A 178 4.27 3.54 1.08
N LYS A 179 5.55 3.40 0.74
CA LYS A 179 6.02 3.51 -0.65
C LYS A 179 5.36 2.44 -1.52
N ALA A 180 5.34 1.19 -1.09
CA ALA A 180 4.67 0.10 -1.81
C ALA A 180 3.16 0.33 -1.95
N ALA A 181 2.49 0.82 -0.91
CA ALA A 181 1.07 1.17 -0.95
C ALA A 181 0.79 2.32 -1.94
N ALA A 182 1.67 3.33 -1.99
CA ALA A 182 1.58 4.43 -2.95
C ALA A 182 1.80 3.94 -4.38
N GLU A 183 2.82 3.12 -4.64
CA GLU A 183 3.10 2.53 -5.94
C GLU A 183 1.94 1.65 -6.43
N ALA A 184 1.35 0.83 -5.55
CA ALA A 184 0.20 0.00 -5.88
C ALA A 184 -1.04 0.85 -6.26
N ALA A 185 -1.26 1.98 -5.57
CA ALA A 185 -2.33 2.92 -5.93
C ALA A 185 -2.08 3.57 -7.29
N VAL A 186 -0.86 4.01 -7.57
CA VAL A 186 -0.46 4.57 -8.87
C VAL A 186 -0.64 3.54 -9.99
N GLN A 187 -0.26 2.28 -9.77
CA GLN A 187 -0.46 1.21 -10.75
C GLN A 187 -1.95 0.97 -11.05
N LYS A 188 -2.81 0.98 -10.01
CA LYS A 188 -4.27 0.86 -10.19
C LYS A 188 -4.83 2.04 -11.02
N GLN A 189 -4.39 3.27 -10.72
CA GLN A 189 -4.79 4.45 -11.49
C GLN A 189 -4.30 4.38 -12.96
N ALA A 190 -3.06 3.95 -13.19
CA ALA A 190 -2.53 3.77 -14.54
C ALA A 190 -3.32 2.70 -15.33
N GLY A 191 -3.65 1.57 -14.69
CA GLY A 191 -4.52 0.54 -15.27
C GLY A 191 -5.93 1.05 -15.56
N ALA A 192 -6.48 1.92 -14.71
CA ALA A 192 -7.76 2.58 -14.95
C ALA A 192 -7.70 3.51 -16.18
N MET A 193 -6.64 4.30 -16.34
CA MET A 193 -6.44 5.15 -17.52
C MET A 193 -6.33 4.33 -18.81
N GLN A 194 -5.56 3.24 -18.80
CA GLN A 194 -5.52 2.30 -19.93
C GLN A 194 -6.90 1.72 -20.25
N SER A 195 -7.66 1.39 -19.21
CA SER A 195 -9.03 0.89 -19.37
C SER A 195 -9.97 1.95 -19.96
N LEU A 196 -9.79 3.24 -19.64
CA LEU A 196 -10.55 4.34 -20.27
C LEU A 196 -10.22 4.48 -21.76
N TYR A 197 -8.95 4.35 -22.15
CA TYR A 197 -8.57 4.34 -23.57
C TYR A 197 -9.15 3.12 -24.30
N ALA A 198 -9.10 1.94 -23.69
CA ALA A 198 -9.69 0.73 -24.23
C ALA A 198 -11.22 0.86 -24.37
N LEU A 199 -11.90 1.40 -23.36
CA LEU A 199 -13.33 1.72 -23.38
C LEU A 199 -13.66 2.63 -24.58
N SER A 200 -12.93 3.73 -24.75
CA SER A 200 -13.10 4.67 -25.86
C SER A 200 -12.95 3.97 -27.22
N GLY A 201 -11.88 3.21 -27.42
CA GLY A 201 -11.62 2.51 -28.67
C GLY A 201 -12.65 1.43 -28.99
N LEU A 202 -13.03 0.62 -28.00
CA LEU A 202 -14.04 -0.43 -28.15
C LEU A 202 -15.43 0.16 -28.42
N PHE A 203 -15.78 1.26 -27.74
CA PHE A 203 -17.04 1.96 -27.97
C PHE A 203 -17.10 2.58 -29.37
N ALA A 204 -16.04 3.27 -29.82
CA ALA A 204 -15.97 3.81 -31.17
C ALA A 204 -16.07 2.71 -32.25
N THR A 205 -15.41 1.56 -32.02
CA THR A 205 -15.51 0.40 -32.90
C THR A 205 -16.93 -0.15 -32.94
N PHE A 206 -17.58 -0.29 -31.79
CA PHE A 206 -18.98 -0.71 -31.71
C PHE A 206 -19.90 0.23 -32.50
N VAL A 207 -19.80 1.55 -32.31
CA VAL A 207 -20.59 2.55 -33.04
C VAL A 207 -20.38 2.41 -34.55
N THR A 208 -19.13 2.22 -34.99
CA THR A 208 -18.79 2.04 -36.41
C THR A 208 -19.42 0.77 -36.99
N LEU A 209 -19.37 -0.35 -36.26
CA LEU A 209 -19.99 -1.61 -36.69
C LEU A 209 -21.52 -1.49 -36.78
N ILE A 210 -22.16 -0.82 -35.82
CA ILE A 210 -23.60 -0.57 -35.86
C ILE A 210 -23.98 0.32 -37.05
N LEU A 211 -23.22 1.38 -37.32
CA LEU A 211 -23.43 2.23 -38.49
C LEU A 211 -23.32 1.44 -39.80
N LEU A 212 -22.32 0.56 -39.93
CA LEU A 212 -22.19 -0.35 -41.08
C LEU A 212 -23.42 -1.24 -41.25
N VAL A 213 -23.94 -1.82 -40.16
CA VAL A 213 -25.17 -2.64 -40.21
C VAL A 213 -26.37 -1.82 -40.67
N VAL A 214 -26.50 -0.57 -40.20
CA VAL A 214 -27.57 0.33 -40.62
C VAL A 214 -27.45 0.68 -42.11
N LEU A 215 -26.26 1.04 -42.59
CA LEU A 215 -26.01 1.35 -44.00
C LEU A 215 -26.33 0.16 -44.91
N ILE A 216 -25.86 -1.05 -44.57
CA ILE A 216 -26.18 -2.27 -45.32
C ILE A 216 -27.70 -2.50 -45.38
N ARG A 217 -28.41 -2.21 -44.27
CA ARG A 217 -29.87 -2.33 -44.22
C ARG A 217 -30.57 -1.30 -45.11
N ILE A 218 -30.10 -0.05 -45.10
CA ILE A 218 -30.63 1.02 -45.95
C ILE A 218 -30.40 0.70 -47.42
N GLU A 219 -29.18 0.29 -47.81
CA GLU A 219 -28.87 -0.12 -49.19
C GLU A 219 -29.79 -1.26 -49.65
N ARG A 220 -29.99 -2.28 -48.80
CA ARG A 220 -30.88 -3.40 -49.14
C ARG A 220 -32.33 -2.94 -49.32
N ASN A 221 -32.81 -2.06 -48.45
CA ASN A 221 -34.16 -1.50 -48.56
C ASN A 221 -34.30 -0.64 -49.83
N LEU A 222 -33.30 0.18 -50.17
CA LEU A 222 -33.29 0.98 -51.41
C LEU A 222 -33.23 0.11 -52.66
N ARG A 223 -32.44 -0.97 -52.68
CA ARG A 223 -32.44 -1.95 -53.78
C ARG A 223 -33.80 -2.66 -53.92
N GLY A 224 -34.52 -2.84 -52.81
CA GLY A 224 -35.87 -3.38 -52.80
C GLY A 224 -36.89 -2.41 -53.41
N VAL A 225 -36.77 -1.11 -53.13
CA VAL A 225 -37.66 -0.07 -53.66
C VAL A 225 -37.32 0.32 -55.10
N ALA A 226 -36.05 0.24 -55.51
CA ALA A 226 -35.61 0.45 -56.90
C ALA A 226 -36.06 -0.66 -57.87
N LYS A 227 -36.71 -1.72 -57.36
CA LYS A 227 -37.55 -2.62 -58.14
C LYS A 227 -39.03 -2.18 -58.09
N PRO A 228 -39.48 -1.24 -58.95
CA PRO A 228 -40.87 -1.25 -59.38
C PRO A 228 -41.00 -1.32 -60.91
N SER A 229 -41.98 -2.13 -61.35
CA SER A 229 -42.67 -2.06 -62.65
C SER A 229 -41.99 -2.60 -63.92
N ALA A 230 -41.35 -3.78 -63.88
CA ALA A 230 -41.10 -4.55 -65.11
C ALA A 230 -42.19 -5.61 -65.43
N GLU A 231 -43.14 -5.85 -64.52
CA GLU A 231 -44.17 -6.90 -64.67
C GLU A 231 -45.63 -6.39 -64.54
N ALA A 232 -45.87 -5.08 -64.70
CA ALA A 232 -47.23 -4.51 -64.73
C ALA A 232 -47.69 -4.13 -66.15
N GLY A 233 -47.26 -4.90 -67.16
CA GLY A 233 -47.69 -4.67 -68.54
C GLY A 233 -47.36 -5.82 -69.46
N VAL A 234 -48.10 -6.93 -69.34
CA VAL A 234 -48.76 -7.66 -70.45
C VAL A 234 -49.99 -8.36 -69.86
#